data_AF-A0A351L456-F1
#
_entry.id   AF-A0A351L456-F1
#
_cell.length_a   1.000
_cell.length_b   1.000
_cell.length_c   1.000
_cell.angle_alpha   90.00
_cell.angle_beta   90.00
_cell.angle_gamma   90.00
#
_symmetry.space_group_name_H-M   'P 1'
#
loop_
_entity.id
_entity.type
_entity.pdbx_description
1 polymer ?
#
loop_
_entity_poly.entity_id
_entity_poly.type
_entity_poly.pdbx_seq_one_letter_code
_entity_poly.pdbx_strand_id
1 'polypeptide(L)' 'MGLGLGIAQHLIQLHGGTIEAHSEGIGQGATFIIKLPLV' A
#
# COMPACT_ATOMS: atom_id res chain seq x y z
N MET A 1 11.80 -6.55 -10.14
CA MET A 1 10.42 -6.42 -10.64
C MET A 1 9.49 -6.53 -9.45
N GLY A 2 8.94 -5.41 -8.97
CA GLY A 2 8.17 -5.35 -7.73
C GLY A 2 6.70 -5.72 -7.94
N LEU A 3 6.34 -6.98 -7.67
CA LEU A 3 4.95 -7.45 -7.76
C LEU A 3 4.16 -7.21 -6.46
N GLY A 4 4.86 -7.16 -5.32
CA GLY A 4 4.24 -7.14 -3.99
C GLY A 4 3.24 -6.00 -3.77
N LEU A 5 3.59 -4.77 -4.19
CA LEU A 5 2.69 -3.62 -4.02
C LEU A 5 1.46 -3.73 -4.92
N GLY A 6 1.59 -4.24 -6.14
CA GLY A 6 0.46 -4.45 -7.05
C GLY A 6 -0.55 -5.47 -6.51
N ILE A 7 -0.06 -6.57 -5.94
CA ILE A 7 -0.90 -7.58 -5.27
C ILE A 7 -1.60 -6.96 -4.06
N ALA A 8 -0.87 -6.27 -3.20
CA ALA A 8 -1.43 -5.62 -2.01
C ALA A 8 -2.50 -4.57 -2.39
N GLN A 9 -2.23 -3.74 -3.40
CA GLN A 9 -3.17 -2.74 -3.88
C GLN A 9 -4.48 -3.38 -4.38
N HIS A 10 -4.38 -4.45 -5.16
CA HIS A 10 -5.56 -5.15 -5.66
C HIS A 10 -6.39 -5.73 -4.51
N LEU A 11 -5.76 -6.41 -3.55
CA LEU A 11 -6.45 -6.97 -2.39
C LEU A 11 -7.14 -5.88 -1.56
N ILE A 12 -6.44 -4.77 -1.29
CA ILE A 12 -6.99 -3.67 -0.49
C ILE A 12 -8.19 -3.02 -1.20
N GLN A 13 -8.12 -2.84 -2.53
CA GLN A 13 -9.24 -2.34 -3.33
C GLN A 13 -10.45 -3.27 -3.31
N LEU A 14 -10.23 -4.59 -3.37
CA LEU A 14 -11.33 -5.57 -3.25
C LEU A 14 -12.06 -5.47 -1.89
N HIS A 15 -11.37 -5.03 -0.83
CA HIS A 15 -11.96 -4.79 0.49
C HIS A 15 -12.51 -3.35 0.64
N GLY A 16 -12.60 -2.59 -0.45
CA GLY A 16 -13.08 -1.19 -0.42
C GLY A 16 -12.12 -0.21 0.25
N GLY A 17 -10.86 -0.59 0.43
CA GLY A 17 -9.83 0.23 1.04
C GLY A 17 -8.93 0.96 0.04
N THR A 18 -7.96 1.68 0.59
CA THR A 18 -6.89 2.35 -0.17
C THR A 18 -5.52 2.10 0.43
N ILE A 19 -4.48 2.21 -0.40
CA ILE A 19 -3.07 2.14 0.02
C ILE A 19 -2.29 3.33 -0.56
N GLU A 20 -1.47 3.94 0.27
CA GLU A 20 -0.53 5.00 -0.07
C GLU A 20 0.89 4.58 0.32
N ALA A 21 1.90 4.96 -0.46
CA ALA A 21 3.30 4.67 -0.19
C ALA A 21 4.12 5.96 -0.18
N HIS A 22 4.85 6.19 0.91
CA HIS A 22 5.69 7.37 1.12
C HIS A 22 7.13 6.93 1.37
N SER A 23 8.10 7.58 0.73
CA SER A 23 9.53 7.31 0.92
C SER A 23 10.33 8.59 0.76
N GLU A 24 11.28 8.82 1.65
CA GLU A 24 12.21 9.95 1.60
C GLU A 24 13.40 9.70 0.65
N GLY A 25 13.38 8.58 -0.10
CA GLY A 25 14.40 8.23 -1.07
C GLY A 25 15.27 7.02 -0.68
N ILE A 26 16.36 6.84 -1.43
CA ILE A 26 17.19 5.64 -1.35
C ILE A 26 17.81 5.49 0.05
N GLY A 27 17.68 4.29 0.62
CA GLY A 27 18.25 3.96 1.93
C GLY A 27 17.47 4.49 3.13
N GLN A 28 16.38 5.24 2.94
CA GLN A 28 15.54 5.78 4.03
C GLN A 28 14.35 4.88 4.38
N GLY A 29 14.17 3.77 3.65
CA GLY A 29 12.99 2.92 3.76
C GLY A 29 11.73 3.56 3.15
N ALA A 30 10.58 3.00 3.49
CA ALA A 30 9.28 3.47 3.03
C ALA A 30 8.20 3.16 4.06
N THR A 31 7.22 4.04 4.16
CA THR A 31 6.01 3.87 4.98
C THR A 31 4.82 3.63 4.07
N PHE A 32 4.05 2.59 4.37
CA PHE A 32 2.82 2.26 3.65
C PHE A 32 1.63 2.50 4.57
N ILE A 33 0.66 3.28 4.11
CA ILE A 33 -0.53 3.63 4.87
C ILE A 33 -1.73 2.98 4.22
N ILE A 34 -2.47 2.19 5.00
CA ILE A 34 -3.65 1.46 4.53
C ILE A 34 -4.88 2.02 5.25
N LYS A 35 -5.93 2.32 4.49
CA LYS A 35 -7.24 2.71 5.03
C LYS A 35 -8.24 1.65 4.60
N LEU A 36 -8.94 1.05 5.57
CA LEU A 36 -9.98 0.05 5.34
C LEU A 36 -11.30 0.52 5.95
N PRO A 37 -12.45 0.23 5.33
CA PRO A 37 -13.75 0.44 5.95
C PRO A 37 -13.87 -0.35 7.26
N LEU A 38 -14.41 0.27 8.30
CA LEU A 38 -14.87 -0.44 9.50
C LEU A 38 -16.28 -0.95 9.19
N VAL A 39 -16.42 -2.26 9.08
CA VAL A 39 -17.70 -2.95 8.97
C VAL A 39 -18.20 -3.39 10.34
#